data_AF-A0A3M1L0X8-F1
#
_entry.id   AF-A0A3M1L0X8-F1
#
_cell.length_a   1.000
_cell.length_b   1.000
_cell.length_c   1.000
_cell.angle_alpha   90.00
_cell.angle_beta   90.00
_cell.angle_gamma   90.00
#
_symmetry.space_group_name_H-M   'P 1'
#
loop_
_entity.id
_entity.type
_entity.pdbx_description
1 polymer ?
#
loop_
_entity_poly.entity_id
_entity_poly.type
_entity_poly.pdbx_seq_one_letter_code
_entity_poly.pdbx_strand_id
1 'polypeptide(L)'
;MRRIHASRSQGGRRAGEEVSMGFLFFLFALVSAALTYNVYRPRKAGPRLAFASFFAGWLWGELVPHALAIELLGSIGFSLAGALESGLGRLALVVVAVSSAALARHYLQALDTGALVEKALRQGLGDDYRDRIPAPLATRLEEGVRWGPILRICPLSRPEVERTTDIRFDRVRGINLKLDVYRHRSHP
;
A
#
# COMPACT_ATOMS: atom_id res chain seq x y z
N MET A 1 -12.99 -60.77 -18.70
CA MET A 1 -13.59 -60.15 -17.50
C MET A 1 -12.64 -59.08 -16.96
N ARG A 2 -12.91 -57.81 -17.29
CA ARG A 2 -13.34 -56.70 -16.40
C ARG A 2 -12.23 -56.14 -15.49
N ARG A 3 -11.55 -55.11 -16.01
CA ARG A 3 -10.70 -54.18 -15.26
C ARG A 3 -11.37 -52.80 -15.31
N ILE A 4 -12.26 -52.50 -14.37
CA ILE A 4 -12.88 -51.18 -14.16
C ILE A 4 -13.12 -51.06 -12.66
N HIS A 5 -12.37 -50.22 -11.92
CA HIS A 5 -12.82 -49.65 -10.63
C HIS A 5 -11.89 -48.58 -9.98
N ALA A 6 -10.86 -48.04 -10.65
CA ALA A 6 -9.96 -47.04 -10.01
C ALA A 6 -10.27 -45.55 -10.33
N SER A 7 -11.15 -45.23 -11.28
CA SER A 7 -11.30 -43.85 -11.78
C SER A 7 -12.25 -42.95 -10.95
N ARG A 8 -13.15 -43.54 -10.14
CA ARG A 8 -14.24 -42.77 -9.51
C ARG A 8 -13.86 -42.00 -8.24
N SER A 9 -12.78 -42.38 -7.53
CA SER A 9 -12.38 -41.70 -6.28
C SER A 9 -11.47 -40.49 -6.50
N GLN A 10 -10.67 -40.46 -7.58
CA GLN A 10 -9.82 -39.32 -7.91
C GLN A 10 -10.62 -38.11 -8.40
N GLY A 11 -11.70 -38.34 -9.15
CA GLY A 11 -12.57 -37.26 -9.65
C GLY A 11 -13.29 -36.49 -8.53
N GLY A 12 -13.72 -37.18 -7.47
CA GLY A 12 -14.39 -36.53 -6.33
C GLY A 12 -13.46 -35.69 -5.46
N ARG A 13 -12.19 -36.09 -5.32
CA ARG A 13 -11.17 -35.31 -4.59
C ARG A 13 -10.78 -34.03 -5.33
N ARG A 14 -10.56 -34.11 -6.65
CA ARG A 14 -10.23 -32.94 -7.48
C ARG A 14 -11.35 -31.90 -7.50
N ALA A 15 -12.59 -32.34 -7.73
CA ALA A 15 -13.74 -31.45 -7.69
C ALA A 15 -13.92 -30.77 -6.32
N GLY A 16 -13.64 -31.49 -5.22
CA GLY A 16 -13.63 -30.91 -3.87
C GLY A 16 -12.53 -29.88 -3.64
N GLU A 17 -11.33 -30.14 -4.17
CA GLU A 17 -10.19 -29.21 -4.11
C GLU A 17 -10.44 -27.95 -4.96
N GLU A 18 -10.99 -28.07 -6.16
CA GLU A 18 -11.35 -26.96 -7.04
C GLU A 18 -12.37 -26.01 -6.40
N VAL A 19 -13.42 -26.58 -5.77
CA VAL A 19 -14.44 -25.79 -5.06
C VAL A 19 -13.83 -25.09 -3.83
N SER A 20 -12.94 -25.78 -3.10
CA SER A 20 -12.22 -25.21 -1.97
C SER A 20 -11.32 -24.04 -2.39
N MET A 21 -10.56 -24.19 -3.48
CA MET A 21 -9.69 -23.14 -4.02
C MET A 21 -10.48 -21.96 -4.55
N GLY A 22 -11.61 -22.21 -5.22
CA GLY A 22 -12.57 -21.19 -5.63
C GLY A 22 -13.09 -20.33 -4.48
N PHE A 23 -13.43 -20.98 -3.36
CA PHE A 23 -13.89 -20.29 -2.15
C PHE A 23 -12.76 -19.46 -1.52
N LEU A 24 -11.55 -20.01 -1.41
CA LEU A 24 -10.39 -19.29 -0.87
C LEU A 24 -10.05 -18.05 -1.71
N PHE A 25 -10.09 -18.17 -3.04
CA PHE A 25 -9.87 -17.03 -3.93
C PHE A 25 -10.97 -15.97 -3.77
N PHE A 26 -12.22 -16.40 -3.60
CA PHE A 26 -13.33 -15.49 -3.34
C PHE A 26 -13.18 -14.74 -2.01
N LEU A 27 -12.73 -15.41 -0.95
CA LEU A 27 -12.45 -14.76 0.32
C LEU A 27 -11.31 -13.73 0.19
N PHE A 28 -10.23 -14.09 -0.52
CA PHE A 28 -9.15 -13.16 -0.85
C PHE A 28 -9.69 -11.93 -1.58
N ALA A 29 -10.53 -12.13 -2.60
CA ALA A 29 -11.15 -11.06 -3.37
C ALA A 29 -12.01 -10.12 -2.51
N LEU A 30 -12.80 -10.68 -1.59
CA LEU A 30 -13.63 -9.91 -0.66
C LEU A 30 -12.79 -9.08 0.31
N VAL A 31 -11.70 -9.66 0.85
CA VAL A 31 -10.79 -8.93 1.73
C VAL A 31 -10.15 -7.77 0.98
N SER A 32 -9.61 -8.00 -0.21
CA SER A 32 -9.03 -6.95 -1.04
C SER A 32 -10.05 -5.84 -1.37
N ALA A 33 -11.27 -6.21 -1.78
CA ALA A 33 -12.32 -5.24 -2.06
C ALA A 33 -12.74 -4.45 -0.80
N ALA A 34 -12.80 -5.08 0.37
CA ALA A 34 -13.11 -4.41 1.63
C ALA A 34 -12.01 -3.41 2.05
N LEU A 35 -10.74 -3.78 1.86
CA LEU A 35 -9.60 -2.90 2.10
C LEU A 35 -9.60 -1.72 1.14
N THR A 36 -9.79 -1.96 -0.16
CA THR A 36 -9.94 -0.90 -1.17
C THR A 36 -11.12 0.01 -0.86
N TYR A 37 -12.28 -0.54 -0.48
CA TYR A 37 -13.42 0.27 -0.05
C TYR A 37 -13.09 1.11 1.19
N ASN A 38 -12.34 0.57 2.14
CA ASN A 38 -11.92 1.28 3.34
C ASN A 38 -10.95 2.44 3.04
N VAL A 39 -10.13 2.36 1.99
CA VAL A 39 -9.31 3.48 1.49
C VAL A 39 -10.20 4.65 1.06
N TYR A 40 -11.28 4.38 0.32
CA TYR A 40 -12.23 5.41 -0.14
C TYR A 40 -13.17 5.91 0.96
N ARG A 41 -13.62 5.01 1.84
CA ARG A 41 -14.59 5.30 2.89
C ARG A 41 -14.13 4.69 4.22
N PRO A 42 -13.18 5.34 4.91
CA PRO A 42 -12.72 4.89 6.22
C PRO A 42 -13.88 4.78 7.20
N ARG A 43 -13.99 3.65 7.88
CA ARG A 43 -15.01 3.45 8.92
C ARG A 43 -14.61 4.18 10.19
N LYS A 44 -15.47 5.09 10.65
CA LYS A 44 -15.25 5.92 11.85
C LYS A 44 -16.06 5.46 13.07
N ALA A 45 -16.64 4.27 13.03
CA ALA A 45 -17.60 3.81 14.05
C ALA A 45 -16.89 3.24 15.29
N GLY A 46 -16.78 4.06 16.34
CA GLY A 46 -16.21 3.66 17.63
C GLY A 46 -14.68 3.54 17.64
N PRO A 47 -14.02 3.61 18.82
CA PRO A 47 -12.56 3.76 18.90
C PRO A 47 -11.77 2.59 18.28
N ARG A 48 -12.19 1.34 18.56
CA ARG A 48 -11.46 0.14 18.10
C ARG A 48 -11.57 -0.07 16.59
N LEU A 49 -12.77 0.12 16.03
CA LEU A 49 -12.98 -0.06 14.60
C LEU A 49 -12.36 1.09 13.79
N ALA A 50 -12.41 2.32 14.32
CA ALA A 50 -11.72 3.46 13.72
C ALA A 50 -10.21 3.23 13.69
N PHE A 51 -9.62 2.70 14.77
CA PHE A 51 -8.21 2.33 14.80
C PHE A 51 -7.89 1.25 13.76
N ALA A 52 -8.63 0.14 13.73
CA ALA A 52 -8.41 -0.91 12.75
C ALA A 52 -8.59 -0.42 11.29
N SER A 53 -9.61 0.39 11.05
CA SER A 53 -9.88 1.02 9.74
C SER A 53 -8.76 1.97 9.33
N PHE A 54 -8.24 2.77 10.26
CA PHE A 54 -7.09 3.64 10.02
C PHE A 54 -5.87 2.83 9.60
N PHE A 55 -5.48 1.80 10.38
CA PHE A 55 -4.29 0.99 10.06
C PHE A 55 -4.45 0.24 8.73
N ALA A 56 -5.62 -0.34 8.49
CA ALA A 56 -5.92 -1.04 7.24
C ALA A 56 -5.88 -0.10 6.03
N GLY A 57 -6.51 1.09 6.16
CA GLY A 57 -6.54 2.08 5.10
C GLY A 57 -5.19 2.73 4.85
N TRP A 58 -4.43 3.00 5.91
CA TRP A 58 -3.07 3.52 5.83
C TRP A 58 -2.15 2.53 5.11
N LEU A 59 -2.10 1.27 5.56
CA LEU A 59 -1.21 0.29 4.94
C LEU A 59 -1.61 0.00 3.47
N TRP A 60 -2.90 -0.17 3.18
CA TRP A 60 -3.37 -0.51 1.83
C TRP A 60 -3.36 0.69 0.87
N GLY A 61 -3.62 1.90 1.39
CA GLY A 61 -3.67 3.14 0.62
C GLY A 61 -2.32 3.84 0.42
N GLU A 62 -1.34 3.62 1.31
CA GLU A 62 0.02 4.13 1.12
C GLU A 62 0.89 3.17 0.31
N LEU A 63 0.71 1.85 0.47
CA LEU A 63 1.45 0.83 -0.28
C LEU A 63 0.65 0.30 -1.47
N VAL A 64 -0.04 1.19 -2.20
CA VAL A 64 -0.85 0.78 -3.37
C VAL A 64 -0.06 -0.05 -4.39
N PRO A 65 1.17 0.30 -4.78
CA PRO A 65 1.94 -0.55 -5.72
C PRO A 65 2.13 -1.98 -5.21
N HIS A 66 2.37 -2.16 -3.91
CA HIS A 66 2.52 -3.47 -3.29
C HIS A 66 1.18 -4.20 -3.17
N ALA A 67 0.10 -3.50 -2.84
CA ALA A 67 -1.25 -4.06 -2.80
C ALA A 67 -1.69 -4.59 -4.18
N LEU A 68 -1.47 -3.82 -5.25
CA LEU A 68 -1.72 -4.25 -6.62
C LEU A 68 -0.87 -5.46 -7.01
N ALA A 69 0.40 -5.49 -6.58
CA ALA A 69 1.26 -6.66 -6.81
C ALA A 69 0.74 -7.90 -6.08
N ILE A 70 0.25 -7.76 -4.84
CA ILE A 70 -0.38 -8.85 -4.08
C ILE A 70 -1.66 -9.34 -4.76
N GLU A 71 -2.54 -8.43 -5.20
CA GLU A 71 -3.76 -8.78 -5.94
C GLU A 71 -3.44 -9.53 -7.24
N LEU A 72 -2.43 -9.08 -7.99
CA LEU A 72 -2.01 -9.70 -9.24
C LEU A 72 -1.40 -11.09 -9.00
N LEU A 73 -0.39 -11.19 -8.13
CA LEU A 73 0.30 -12.44 -7.83
C LEU A 73 -0.64 -13.46 -7.20
N GLY A 74 -1.53 -13.00 -6.30
CA GLY A 74 -2.58 -13.83 -5.71
C GLY A 74 -3.53 -14.37 -6.77
N SER A 75 -4.02 -13.51 -7.67
CA SER A 75 -4.92 -13.93 -8.76
C SER A 75 -4.27 -14.95 -9.69
N ILE A 76 -2.99 -14.76 -10.04
CA ILE A 76 -2.22 -15.72 -10.83
C ILE A 76 -2.08 -17.04 -10.08
N GLY A 77 -1.67 -17.00 -8.80
CA GLY A 77 -1.48 -18.20 -7.98
C GLY A 77 -2.76 -19.02 -7.83
N PHE A 78 -3.89 -18.38 -7.52
CA PHE A 78 -5.18 -19.06 -7.44
C PHE A 78 -5.67 -19.59 -8.80
N SER A 79 -5.40 -18.86 -9.88
CA SER A 79 -5.74 -19.32 -11.24
C SER A 79 -4.96 -20.58 -11.60
N LEU A 80 -3.66 -20.62 -11.30
CA LEU A 80 -2.80 -21.79 -11.50
C LEU A 80 -3.20 -22.98 -10.61
N ALA A 81 -3.78 -22.71 -9.45
CA ALA A 81 -4.32 -23.73 -8.54
C ALA A 81 -5.71 -24.24 -8.92
N GLY A 82 -6.25 -23.86 -10.09
CA GLY A 82 -7.55 -24.34 -10.58
C GLY A 82 -8.77 -23.63 -9.99
N ALA A 83 -8.61 -22.51 -9.25
CA ALA A 83 -9.73 -21.82 -8.64
C ALA A 83 -10.81 -21.38 -9.65
N LEU A 84 -10.40 -21.08 -10.89
CA LEU A 84 -11.28 -20.62 -11.98
C LEU A 84 -12.20 -21.71 -12.56
N GLU A 85 -11.96 -22.98 -12.23
CA GLU A 85 -12.84 -24.08 -12.64
C GLU A 85 -14.18 -24.02 -11.90
N SER A 86 -14.19 -23.37 -10.73
CA SER A 86 -15.41 -23.08 -9.97
C SER A 86 -16.11 -21.79 -10.45
N GLY A 87 -17.43 -21.71 -10.26
CA GLY A 87 -18.18 -20.46 -10.46
C GLY A 87 -17.74 -19.33 -9.52
N LEU A 88 -17.42 -19.67 -8.26
CA LEU A 88 -16.96 -18.71 -7.25
C LEU A 88 -15.60 -18.11 -7.59
N GLY A 89 -14.66 -18.90 -8.11
CA GLY A 89 -13.34 -18.39 -8.50
C GLY A 89 -13.41 -17.44 -9.70
N ARG A 90 -14.33 -17.67 -10.65
CA ARG A 90 -14.59 -16.71 -11.73
C ARG A 90 -15.17 -15.40 -11.21
N LEU A 91 -16.11 -15.47 -10.26
CA LEU A 91 -16.64 -14.28 -9.59
C LEU A 91 -15.54 -13.54 -8.81
N ALA A 92 -14.68 -14.27 -8.10
CA ALA A 92 -13.54 -13.72 -7.37
C ALA A 92 -12.61 -12.93 -8.29
N LEU A 93 -12.31 -13.44 -9.48
CA LEU A 93 -11.47 -12.76 -10.47
C LEU A 93 -12.07 -11.39 -10.87
N VAL A 94 -13.39 -11.34 -11.12
CA VAL A 94 -14.08 -10.08 -11.44
C VAL A 94 -14.01 -9.11 -10.27
N VAL A 95 -14.23 -9.58 -9.04
CA VAL A 95 -14.15 -8.74 -7.83
C VAL A 95 -12.74 -8.17 -7.64
N VAL A 96 -11.68 -8.97 -7.80
CA VAL A 96 -10.29 -8.49 -7.72
C VAL A 96 -9.98 -7.52 -8.86
N ALA A 97 -10.45 -7.77 -10.08
CA ALA A 97 -10.23 -6.85 -11.20
C ALA A 97 -10.88 -5.48 -10.94
N VAL A 98 -12.09 -5.44 -10.39
CA VAL A 98 -12.76 -4.19 -10.02
C VAL A 98 -12.06 -3.51 -8.84
N SER A 99 -11.65 -4.27 -7.81
CA SER A 99 -10.88 -3.76 -6.66
C SER A 99 -9.58 -3.11 -7.11
N SER A 100 -8.78 -3.82 -7.90
CA SER A 100 -7.48 -3.34 -8.38
C SER A 100 -7.63 -2.11 -9.30
N ALA A 101 -8.64 -2.07 -10.17
CA ALA A 101 -8.94 -0.89 -10.98
C ALA A 101 -9.33 0.33 -10.11
N ALA A 102 -10.15 0.13 -9.08
CA ALA A 102 -10.51 1.19 -8.15
C ALA A 102 -9.29 1.69 -7.37
N LEU A 103 -8.42 0.79 -6.91
CA LEU A 103 -7.20 1.14 -6.18
C LEU A 103 -6.19 1.87 -7.08
N ALA A 104 -6.00 1.40 -8.31
CA ALA A 104 -5.15 2.06 -9.31
C ALA A 104 -5.64 3.47 -9.64
N ARG A 105 -6.97 3.66 -9.79
CA ARG A 105 -7.56 4.99 -9.99
C ARG A 105 -7.26 5.94 -8.82
N HIS A 106 -7.40 5.46 -7.58
CA HIS A 106 -7.08 6.24 -6.39
C HIS A 106 -5.63 6.72 -6.42
N TYR A 107 -4.72 5.80 -6.79
CA TYR A 107 -3.30 6.08 -6.88
C TYR A 107 -2.95 7.09 -7.97
N LEU A 108 -3.54 6.96 -9.16
CA LEU A 108 -3.33 7.92 -10.25
C LEU A 108 -3.81 9.32 -9.89
N GLN A 109 -4.94 9.43 -9.17
CA GLN A 109 -5.42 10.72 -8.64
C GLN A 109 -4.44 11.33 -7.64
N ALA A 110 -3.84 10.50 -6.77
CA ALA A 110 -2.84 10.96 -5.81
C ALA A 110 -1.60 11.54 -6.52
N LEU A 111 -1.15 10.94 -7.62
CA LEU A 111 -0.01 11.41 -8.41
C LEU A 111 -0.28 12.77 -9.10
N ASP A 112 -1.51 13.04 -9.50
CA ASP A 112 -1.89 14.30 -10.17
C ASP A 112 -2.03 15.49 -9.19
N THR A 113 -2.02 15.22 -7.88
CA THR A 113 -2.10 16.25 -6.83
C THR A 113 -1.02 17.33 -6.98
N GLY A 114 0.14 16.99 -7.56
CA GLY A 114 1.23 17.95 -7.79
C GLY A 114 0.82 19.15 -8.64
N ALA A 115 0.03 18.93 -9.71
CA ALA A 115 -0.45 20.02 -10.56
C ALA A 115 -1.45 20.93 -9.83
N LEU A 116 -2.29 20.35 -8.97
CA LEU A 116 -3.25 21.10 -8.16
C LEU A 116 -2.52 21.95 -7.10
N VAL A 117 -1.49 21.40 -6.46
CA VAL A 117 -0.65 22.11 -5.50
C VAL A 117 0.12 23.24 -6.18
N GLU A 118 0.73 22.98 -7.35
CA GLU A 118 1.41 24.01 -8.15
C GLU A 118 0.46 25.15 -8.50
N LYS A 119 -0.76 24.83 -8.94
CA LYS A 119 -1.79 25.83 -9.23
C LYS A 119 -2.14 26.67 -8.01
N ALA A 120 -2.31 26.05 -6.84
CA ALA A 120 -2.60 26.75 -5.60
C ALA A 120 -1.43 27.64 -5.14
N LEU A 121 -0.18 27.18 -5.34
CA LEU A 121 1.03 27.96 -5.05
C LEU A 121 1.10 29.20 -5.93
N ARG A 122 0.88 29.07 -7.25
CA ARG A 122 0.84 30.22 -8.16
C ARG A 122 -0.26 31.21 -7.80
N GLN A 123 -1.43 30.72 -7.43
CA GLN A 123 -2.53 31.58 -6.97
C GLN A 123 -2.21 32.35 -5.68
N GLY A 124 -1.49 31.74 -4.74
CA GLY A 124 -1.15 32.36 -3.47
C GLY A 124 0.12 33.22 -3.47
N LEU A 125 1.09 32.88 -4.31
CA LEU A 125 2.45 33.46 -4.28
C LEU A 125 2.83 34.24 -5.56
N GLY A 126 2.03 34.13 -6.63
CA GLY A 126 2.31 34.68 -7.95
C GLY A 126 2.86 33.63 -8.93
N ASP A 127 2.69 33.85 -10.23
CA ASP A 127 3.17 32.94 -11.28
C ASP A 127 4.71 32.84 -11.34
N ASP A 128 5.40 33.87 -10.86
CA ASP A 128 6.86 34.02 -10.80
C ASP A 128 7.45 33.57 -9.44
N TYR A 129 6.68 32.93 -8.56
CA TYR A 129 7.13 32.63 -7.21
C TYR A 129 8.42 31.78 -7.18
N ARG A 130 8.63 30.92 -8.18
CA ARG A 130 9.83 30.08 -8.30
C ARG A 130 11.08 30.90 -8.60
N ASP A 131 10.97 31.98 -9.37
CA ASP A 131 12.09 32.86 -9.71
C ASP A 131 12.56 33.69 -8.50
N ARG A 132 11.69 33.81 -7.50
CA ARG A 132 11.95 34.48 -6.22
C ARG A 132 12.62 33.55 -5.20
N ILE A 133 12.77 32.26 -5.50
CA ILE A 133 13.43 31.29 -4.62
C ILE A 133 14.96 31.43 -4.78
N PRO A 134 15.71 31.65 -3.69
CA PRO A 134 17.17 31.68 -3.76
C PRO A 134 17.75 30.40 -4.38
N ALA A 135 18.73 30.53 -5.27
CA ALA A 135 19.33 29.40 -5.98
C ALA A 135 19.82 28.23 -5.08
N PRO A 136 20.40 28.46 -3.87
CA PRO A 136 20.78 27.37 -2.97
C PRO A 136 19.59 26.58 -2.40
N LEU A 137 18.40 27.18 -2.38
CA LEU A 137 17.17 26.54 -1.91
C LEU A 137 16.45 25.84 -3.07
N ALA A 138 16.47 26.45 -4.26
CA ALA A 138 15.87 25.87 -5.47
C ALA A 138 16.45 24.49 -5.81
N THR A 139 17.77 24.31 -5.65
CA THR A 139 18.42 23.00 -5.87
C THR A 139 18.03 21.91 -4.87
N ARG A 140 17.40 22.26 -3.75
CA ARG A 140 16.90 21.31 -2.74
C ARG A 140 15.45 20.90 -2.98
N LEU A 141 14.73 21.61 -3.84
CA LEU A 141 13.36 21.25 -4.20
C LEU A 141 13.43 20.05 -5.14
N GLU A 142 12.97 18.90 -4.67
CA GLU A 142 12.88 17.71 -5.53
C GLU A 142 11.78 17.94 -6.59
N GLU A 143 12.17 17.90 -7.86
CA GLU A 143 11.22 17.95 -8.97
C GLU A 143 10.68 16.54 -9.25
N GLY A 144 9.43 16.32 -8.83
CA GLY A 144 8.69 15.10 -9.14
C GLY A 144 8.92 13.93 -8.18
N VAL A 145 8.35 12.78 -8.54
CA VAL A 145 8.28 11.60 -7.67
C VAL A 145 9.53 10.73 -7.84
N ARG A 146 10.30 10.54 -6.76
CA ARG A 146 11.43 9.60 -6.73
C ARG A 146 10.94 8.18 -6.45
N TRP A 147 10.73 7.41 -7.51
CA TRP A 147 10.17 6.05 -7.44
C TRP A 147 11.03 5.03 -6.68
N GLY A 148 12.36 5.12 -6.80
CA GLY A 148 13.28 4.15 -6.18
C GLY A 148 13.13 4.04 -4.65
N PRO A 149 13.15 5.16 -3.90
CA PRO A 149 12.86 5.18 -2.48
C PRO A 149 11.45 4.69 -2.10
N ILE A 150 10.42 5.03 -2.89
CA ILE A 150 9.01 4.72 -2.58
C ILE A 150 8.73 3.21 -2.60
N LEU A 151 9.41 2.47 -3.46
CA LEU A 151 9.25 1.01 -3.54
C LEU A 151 9.87 0.26 -2.35
N ARG A 152 10.66 0.94 -1.50
CA ARG A 152 11.32 0.35 -0.33
C ARG A 152 10.50 0.60 0.94
N ILE A 153 9.93 -0.47 1.50
CA ILE A 153 9.09 -0.43 2.71
C ILE A 153 9.89 -0.02 3.95
N CYS A 154 11.17 -0.39 4.02
CA CYS A 154 12.06 -0.01 5.12
C CYS A 154 13.00 1.12 4.68
N PRO A 155 13.06 2.25 5.40
CA PRO A 155 13.97 3.34 5.04
C PRO A 155 15.42 2.85 5.11
N LEU A 156 16.20 3.16 4.07
CA LEU A 156 17.64 2.97 4.12
C LEU A 156 18.21 3.97 5.13
N SER A 157 19.00 3.45 6.07
CA SER A 157 19.89 4.27 6.88
C SER A 157 20.62 5.25 5.95
N ARG A 158 20.55 6.55 6.23
CA ARG A 158 21.23 7.58 5.45
C ARG A 158 22.65 7.72 6.01
N PRO A 159 23.68 7.17 5.34
CA PRO A 159 25.04 7.16 5.89
C PRO A 159 25.60 8.58 6.05
N GLU A 160 25.04 9.57 5.36
CA GLU A 160 25.45 10.97 5.49
C GLU A 160 24.91 11.64 6.77
N VAL A 161 23.92 11.03 7.45
CA VAL A 161 23.33 11.56 8.68
C VAL A 161 23.89 10.82 9.88
N GLU A 162 24.62 11.55 10.73
CA GLU A 162 25.01 11.06 12.05
C GLU A 162 23.86 11.31 13.02
N ARG A 163 23.50 10.27 13.78
CA ARG A 163 22.46 10.33 14.81
C ARG A 163 23.10 10.13 16.18
N THR A 164 22.96 11.12 17.05
CA THR A 164 23.29 11.00 18.47
C THR A 164 21.99 10.83 19.24
N THR A 165 21.78 9.64 19.82
CA THR A 165 20.54 9.31 20.54
C THR A 165 20.67 9.55 22.04
N ASP A 166 19.52 9.67 22.70
CA ASP A 166 19.40 9.63 24.16
C ASP A 166 20.11 10.76 24.92
N ILE A 167 20.32 11.92 24.28
CA ILE A 167 20.92 13.07 24.95
C ILE A 167 19.91 13.59 25.96
N ARG A 168 20.20 13.40 27.25
CA ARG A 168 19.42 13.97 28.33
C ARG A 168 19.69 15.47 28.40
N PHE A 169 18.68 16.29 28.16
CA PHE A 169 18.81 17.74 28.24
C PHE A 169 18.20 18.31 29.51
N ASP A 170 17.19 17.66 30.10
CA ASP A 170 16.54 18.16 31.32
C ASP A 170 15.88 17.04 32.15
N ARG A 171 15.46 17.36 33.38
CA ARG A 171 14.63 16.52 34.24
C ARG A 171 13.48 17.33 34.86
N VAL A 172 12.26 17.05 34.40
CA VAL A 172 11.06 17.71 34.91
C VAL A 172 10.16 16.68 35.59
N ARG A 173 9.77 16.94 36.85
CA ARG A 173 8.87 16.08 37.64
C ARG A 173 9.30 14.60 37.68
N GLY A 174 10.60 14.35 37.77
CA GLY A 174 11.17 13.00 37.82
C GLY A 174 11.37 12.33 36.46
N ILE A 175 10.81 12.87 35.38
CA ILE A 175 10.96 12.36 34.00
C ILE A 175 12.24 12.93 33.38
N ASN A 176 13.06 12.06 32.79
CA ASN A 176 14.23 12.49 32.03
C ASN A 176 13.78 12.86 30.61
N LEU A 177 13.91 14.13 30.25
CA LEU A 177 13.67 14.58 28.89
C LEU A 177 14.94 14.30 28.07
N LYS A 178 14.75 13.53 27.01
CA LYS A 178 15.82 13.12 26.09
C LYS A 178 15.52 13.64 24.71
N LEU A 179 16.56 13.91 23.94
CA LEU A 179 16.47 14.26 22.54
C LEU A 179 17.46 13.45 21.72
N ASP A 180 17.12 13.29 20.44
CA ASP A 180 17.99 12.72 19.43
C ASP A 180 18.41 13.84 18.48
N VAL A 181 19.72 14.01 18.27
CA VAL A 181 20.27 15.00 17.34
C VAL A 181 20.63 14.29 16.04
N TYR A 182 20.17 14.84 14.92
CA TYR A 182 20.51 14.41 13.57
C TYR A 182 21.32 15.51 12.91
N ARG A 183 22.55 15.20 12.46
CA ARG A 183 23.41 16.15 11.75
C ARG A 183 24.00 15.53 10.50
N HIS A 184 24.29 16.36 9.50
CA HIS A 184 24.98 15.91 8.31
C HIS A 184 26.48 15.78 8.60
N ARG A 185 27.13 14.68 8.19
CA ARG A 185 28.55 14.42 8.48
C ARG A 185 29.51 15.51 7.96
N SER A 186 29.13 16.22 6.90
CA SER A 186 29.95 17.27 6.29
C SER A 186 29.71 18.68 6.83
N HIS A 187 28.71 18.88 7.70
CA HIS A 187 28.37 20.18 8.28
C HIS A 187 28.19 20.02 9.80
N PRO A 188 29.28 20.16 10.57
CA PRO A 188 29.28 19.98 12.02
C PRO A 188 28.48 21.04 12.77
#